data_AF-A0A419HCS4-F1
#
_entry.id   AF-A0A419HCS4-F1
#
_cell.length_a   1.000
_cell.length_b   1.000
_cell.length_c   1.000
_cell.angle_alpha   90.00
_cell.angle_beta   90.00
_cell.angle_gamma   90.00
#
_symmetry.space_group_name_H-M   'P 1'
#
loop_
_entity.id
_entity.type
_entity.pdbx_description
1 polymer ?
#
loop_
_entity_poly.entity_id
_entity_poly.type
_entity_poly.pdbx_seq_one_letter_code
_entity_poly.pdbx_strand_id
1 'polypeptide(L)'
;MKLPRFVIRWLKRLARYTLFTLFLFAVVWYFFVEDSGSDQQGSGSRPAPSLAQTPDRAVKDLYTFVADGRADSVCSGFTADAAKAFAGDLGVADCKDVTKQLTPKITDAQSYSEVKIPATAIVESAGKAEISSCAMTVKGGPRLGKLLLTKQQDGGWIISGHTAEPADCQGA
;
A
#
# COMPACT_ATOMS: atom_id res chain seq x y z
N MET A 1 50.43 -1.07 -41.64
CA MET A 1 49.31 -0.39 -42.32
C MET A 1 48.83 0.78 -41.47
N LYS A 2 48.94 2.03 -41.96
CA LYS A 2 48.47 3.23 -41.25
C LYS A 2 46.97 3.39 -41.50
N LEU A 3 46.15 3.28 -40.47
CA LEU A 3 44.70 3.49 -40.56
C LEU A 3 44.40 4.96 -40.92
N PRO A 4 43.48 5.22 -41.88
CA PRO A 4 43.20 6.58 -42.35
C PRO A 4 42.58 7.44 -41.25
N ARG A 5 42.96 8.72 -41.20
CA ARG A 5 42.59 9.68 -40.13
C ARG A 5 41.07 9.92 -40.02
N PHE A 6 40.31 9.61 -41.08
CA PHE A 6 38.85 9.59 -41.08
C PHE A 6 38.28 8.49 -40.19
N VAL A 7 38.83 7.26 -40.26
CA VAL A 7 38.41 6.12 -39.45
C VAL A 7 38.68 6.37 -37.96
N ILE A 8 39.77 7.05 -37.61
CA ILE A 8 40.10 7.40 -36.21
C ILE A 8 39.10 8.41 -35.61
N ARG A 9 38.57 9.35 -36.41
CA ARG A 9 37.51 10.28 -35.95
C ARG A 9 36.17 9.59 -35.76
N TRP A 10 35.84 8.63 -36.63
CA TRP A 10 34.64 7.80 -36.49
C TRP A 10 34.75 6.80 -35.34
N LEU A 11 35.93 6.21 -35.12
CA LEU A 11 36.21 5.32 -33.98
C LEU A 11 36.03 6.02 -32.63
N LYS A 12 36.47 7.28 -32.51
CA LYS A 12 36.28 8.09 -31.29
C LYS A 12 34.83 8.47 -31.05
N ARG A 13 34.03 8.69 -32.11
CA ARG A 13 32.58 8.90 -32.00
C ARG A 13 31.88 7.62 -31.58
N LEU A 14 32.18 6.50 -32.23
CA LEU A 14 31.64 5.18 -31.88
C LEU A 14 31.98 4.81 -30.43
N ALA A 15 33.23 4.94 -30.01
CA ALA A 15 33.64 4.66 -28.63
C ALA A 15 32.91 5.53 -27.59
N ARG A 16 32.63 6.80 -27.92
CA ARG A 16 31.85 7.69 -27.05
C ARG A 16 30.39 7.26 -26.95
N TYR A 17 29.78 6.87 -28.08
CA TYR A 17 28.41 6.36 -28.07
C TYR A 17 28.32 5.02 -27.33
N THR A 18 29.29 4.12 -27.51
CA THR A 18 29.36 2.84 -26.79
C THR A 18 29.50 3.03 -25.29
N LEU A 19 30.35 3.98 -24.84
CA LEU A 19 30.45 4.33 -23.42
C LEU A 19 29.15 4.94 -22.89
N PHE A 20 28.49 5.78 -23.68
CA PHE A 20 27.23 6.42 -23.29
C PHE A 20 26.08 5.41 -23.19
N THR A 21 25.98 4.46 -24.13
CA THR A 21 24.99 3.38 -24.04
C THR A 21 25.29 2.41 -22.92
N LEU A 22 26.55 2.07 -22.64
CA LEU A 22 26.92 1.28 -21.46
C LEU A 22 26.56 1.99 -20.15
N PHE A 23 26.80 3.30 -20.08
CA PHE A 23 26.45 4.11 -18.92
C PHE A 23 24.94 4.19 -18.72
N LEU A 24 24.16 4.46 -19.77
CA LEU A 24 22.70 4.46 -19.71
C LEU A 24 22.15 3.08 -19.34
N PHE A 25 22.73 2.01 -19.88
CA PHE A 25 22.32 0.65 -19.55
C PHE A 25 22.63 0.31 -18.09
N ALA A 26 23.77 0.75 -17.56
CA ALA A 26 24.12 0.60 -16.15
C ALA A 26 23.18 1.41 -15.23
N VAL A 27 22.78 2.62 -15.62
CA VAL A 27 21.79 3.42 -14.88
C VAL A 27 20.43 2.74 -14.90
N VAL A 28 19.95 2.26 -16.05
CA VAL A 28 18.69 1.51 -16.14
C VAL A 28 18.77 0.22 -15.33
N TRP A 29 19.86 -0.54 -15.40
CA TRP A 29 20.05 -1.74 -14.57
C TRP A 29 20.07 -1.40 -13.08
N TYR A 30 20.77 -0.34 -12.67
CA TYR A 30 20.82 0.10 -11.28
C TYR A 30 19.41 0.46 -10.77
N PHE A 31 18.67 1.26 -11.52
CA PHE A 31 17.30 1.65 -11.17
C PHE A 31 16.25 0.52 -11.31
N PHE A 32 16.44 -0.48 -12.17
CA PHE A 32 15.49 -1.60 -12.34
C PHE A 32 15.81 -2.85 -11.49
N VAL A 33 17.05 -3.05 -11.03
CA VAL A 33 17.42 -4.16 -10.13
C VAL A 33 17.18 -3.87 -8.65
N GLU A 34 17.04 -2.60 -8.27
CA GLU A 34 16.67 -2.25 -6.88
C GLU A 34 15.22 -2.64 -6.51
N ASP A 35 14.41 -3.18 -7.44
CA ASP A 35 13.07 -3.73 -7.16
C ASP A 35 12.94 -5.27 -7.29
N SER A 36 14.05 -6.01 -7.48
CA SER A 36 14.03 -7.48 -7.40
C SER A 36 14.55 -7.95 -6.03
N GLY A 37 13.83 -7.60 -4.97
CA GLY A 37 14.10 -8.06 -3.61
C GLY A 37 13.34 -9.35 -3.30
N SER A 38 14.00 -10.51 -3.48
CA SER A 38 13.60 -11.78 -2.85
C SER A 38 13.93 -11.75 -1.36
N ASP A 39 13.05 -12.35 -0.56
CA ASP A 39 13.02 -12.43 0.90
C ASP A 39 14.37 -12.69 1.59
N GLN A 40 14.76 -11.85 2.56
CA GLN A 40 15.40 -12.34 3.78
C GLN A 40 15.40 -11.28 4.92
N GLN A 41 14.76 -11.67 6.02
CA GLN A 41 14.95 -11.25 7.41
C GLN A 41 16.19 -10.37 7.70
N GLY A 42 15.97 -9.09 8.01
CA GLY A 42 17.03 -8.19 8.45
C GLY A 42 16.45 -6.98 9.17
N SER A 43 16.62 -6.96 10.50
CA SER A 43 16.34 -5.86 11.42
C SER A 43 17.06 -4.58 11.00
N GLY A 44 16.48 -3.84 10.05
CA GLY A 44 16.80 -2.45 9.78
C GLY A 44 15.55 -1.65 10.10
N SER A 45 15.59 -0.87 11.19
CA SER A 45 14.55 0.08 11.54
C SER A 45 14.36 1.09 10.41
N ARG A 46 13.53 0.73 9.42
CA ARG A 46 12.66 1.72 8.81
C ARG A 46 11.81 2.25 9.97
N PRO A 47 11.72 3.58 10.17
CA PRO A 47 10.73 4.11 11.09
C PRO A 47 9.41 3.43 10.75
N ALA A 48 8.81 2.74 11.72
CA ALA A 48 7.46 2.23 11.54
C ALA A 48 6.63 3.39 10.99
N PRO A 49 5.80 3.19 9.95
CA PRO A 49 4.94 4.27 9.48
C PRO A 49 4.23 4.82 10.71
N SER A 50 4.41 6.13 10.95
CA SER A 50 3.87 6.78 12.13
C SER A 50 2.39 6.47 12.20
N LEU A 51 1.97 5.75 13.23
CA LEU A 51 0.59 5.33 13.37
C LEU A 51 -0.32 6.56 13.36
N ALA A 52 -1.50 6.40 12.78
CA ALA A 52 -2.45 7.49 12.66
C ALA A 52 -2.87 7.97 14.06
N GLN A 53 -2.97 9.29 14.24
CA GLN A 53 -3.23 9.90 15.55
C GLN A 53 -4.70 9.78 16.00
N THR A 54 -5.61 9.50 15.07
CA THR A 54 -7.04 9.30 15.32
C THR A 54 -7.53 8.04 14.60
N PRO A 55 -8.57 7.36 15.13
CA PRO A 55 -9.06 6.12 14.55
C PRO A 55 -9.66 6.34 13.15
N ASP A 56 -10.33 7.46 12.92
CA ASP A 56 -10.87 7.81 11.60
C ASP A 56 -9.75 8.04 10.57
N ARG A 57 -8.61 8.59 11.00
CA ARG A 57 -7.47 8.79 10.12
C ARG A 57 -6.83 7.46 9.71
N ALA A 58 -6.70 6.51 10.64
CA ALA A 58 -6.22 5.16 10.33
C ALA A 58 -7.08 4.47 9.25
N VAL A 59 -8.41 4.60 9.35
CA VAL A 59 -9.33 4.04 8.36
C VAL A 59 -9.22 4.77 7.01
N LYS A 60 -9.16 6.11 7.00
CA LYS A 60 -8.94 6.88 5.75
C LYS A 60 -7.63 6.52 5.07
N ASP A 61 -6.56 6.35 5.85
CA ASP A 61 -5.26 5.91 5.35
C ASP A 61 -5.37 4.52 4.71
N LEU A 62 -6.09 3.58 5.33
CA LEU A 62 -6.36 2.27 4.74
C LEU A 62 -7.07 2.38 3.39
N TYR A 63 -8.16 3.15 3.29
CA TYR A 63 -8.88 3.36 2.03
C TYR A 63 -7.96 4.00 0.95
N THR A 64 -7.12 4.95 1.35
CA THR A 64 -6.13 5.58 0.47
C THR A 64 -5.10 4.56 -0.04
N PHE A 65 -4.51 3.75 0.85
CA PHE A 65 -3.52 2.75 0.47
C PHE A 65 -4.11 1.67 -0.43
N VAL A 66 -5.38 1.30 -0.24
CA VAL A 66 -6.09 0.35 -1.13
C VAL A 66 -6.36 0.98 -2.50
N ALA A 67 -6.78 2.25 -2.56
CA ALA A 67 -6.90 2.99 -3.82
C ALA A 67 -5.58 3.05 -4.60
N ASP A 68 -4.48 3.31 -3.90
CA ASP A 68 -3.14 3.43 -4.47
C ASP A 68 -2.48 2.07 -4.78
N GLY A 69 -3.13 0.95 -4.42
CA GLY A 69 -2.57 -0.40 -4.60
C GLY A 69 -1.33 -0.68 -3.73
N ARG A 70 -1.12 0.08 -2.65
CA ARG A 70 0.06 0.00 -1.77
C ARG A 70 -0.05 -1.16 -0.77
N ALA A 71 0.13 -2.39 -1.25
CA ALA A 71 0.00 -3.63 -0.47
C ALA A 71 0.73 -3.60 0.87
N ASP A 72 2.01 -3.19 0.89
CA ASP A 72 2.79 -3.15 2.13
C ASP A 72 2.25 -2.14 3.14
N SER A 73 1.74 -1.00 2.65
CA SER A 73 1.19 0.06 3.49
C SER A 73 -0.17 -0.34 4.07
N VAL A 74 -1.00 -1.03 3.28
CA VAL A 74 -2.24 -1.67 3.75
C VAL A 74 -1.93 -2.60 4.91
N CYS A 75 -1.03 -3.57 4.73
CA CYS A 75 -0.76 -4.56 5.77
C CYS A 75 -0.03 -4.00 7.00
N SER A 76 0.78 -2.96 6.83
CA SER A 76 1.43 -2.28 7.96
C SER A 76 0.46 -1.55 8.90
N GLY A 77 -0.75 -1.23 8.42
CA GLY A 77 -1.79 -0.61 9.24
C GLY A 77 -2.52 -1.57 10.19
N PHE A 78 -2.25 -2.88 10.08
CA PHE A 78 -2.88 -3.93 10.87
C PHE A 78 -1.88 -4.58 11.84
N THR A 79 -2.39 -5.13 12.94
CA THR A 79 -1.67 -6.16 13.68
C THR A 79 -1.55 -7.42 12.83
N ALA A 80 -0.59 -8.30 13.15
CA ALA A 80 -0.38 -9.53 12.38
C ALA A 80 -1.64 -10.43 12.30
N ASP A 81 -2.40 -10.51 13.40
CA ASP A 81 -3.63 -11.32 13.44
C ASP A 81 -4.78 -10.64 12.69
N ALA A 82 -4.89 -9.31 12.78
CA ALA A 82 -5.90 -8.56 12.04
C ALA A 82 -5.64 -8.58 10.53
N ALA A 83 -4.37 -8.53 10.10
CA ALA A 83 -3.99 -8.67 8.70
C ALA A 83 -4.40 -10.04 8.12
N LYS A 84 -4.22 -11.12 8.91
CA LYS A 84 -4.68 -12.45 8.53
C LYS A 84 -6.20 -12.54 8.47
N ALA A 85 -6.90 -11.96 9.44
CA ALA A 85 -8.37 -11.90 9.43
C ALA A 85 -8.87 -11.13 8.21
N PHE A 86 -8.27 -9.98 7.89
CA PHE A 86 -8.61 -9.17 6.73
C PHE A 86 -8.42 -9.93 5.41
N ALA A 87 -7.30 -10.64 5.26
CA ALA A 87 -7.05 -11.50 4.11
C ALA A 87 -8.08 -12.64 4.01
N GLY A 88 -8.30 -13.36 5.12
CA GLY A 88 -9.20 -14.50 5.19
C GLY A 88 -10.65 -14.13 4.90
N ASP A 89 -11.12 -13.02 5.46
CA ASP A 89 -12.48 -12.49 5.24
C ASP A 89 -12.73 -12.06 3.80
N LEU A 90 -11.68 -11.71 3.06
CA LEU A 90 -11.74 -11.38 1.64
C LEU A 90 -11.45 -12.58 0.72
N GLY A 91 -11.14 -13.74 1.30
CA GLY A 91 -10.89 -14.99 0.59
C GLY A 91 -9.52 -15.06 -0.08
N VAL A 92 -8.53 -14.32 0.42
CA VAL A 92 -7.14 -14.36 -0.05
C VAL A 92 -6.20 -14.90 1.03
N ALA A 93 -5.08 -15.48 0.61
CA ALA A 93 -4.15 -16.14 1.53
C ALA A 93 -3.25 -15.16 2.28
N ASP A 94 -2.82 -14.09 1.60
CA ASP A 94 -1.94 -13.06 2.15
C ASP A 94 -2.66 -11.70 2.15
N CYS A 95 -2.44 -10.91 3.18
CA CYS A 95 -2.88 -9.52 3.25
C CYS A 95 -2.39 -8.71 2.03
N LYS A 96 -1.18 -8.98 1.52
CA LYS A 96 -0.66 -8.27 0.35
C LYS A 96 -1.45 -8.55 -0.93
N ASP A 97 -2.14 -9.69 -1.00
CA ASP A 97 -2.98 -10.03 -2.14
C ASP A 97 -4.35 -9.36 -2.08
N VAL A 98 -4.73 -8.79 -0.93
CA VAL A 98 -5.98 -8.05 -0.78
C VAL A 98 -6.05 -6.87 -1.74
N THR A 99 -4.97 -6.09 -1.88
CA THR A 99 -4.97 -4.95 -2.81
C THR A 99 -5.14 -5.40 -4.25
N LYS A 100 -4.51 -6.51 -4.65
CA LYS A 100 -4.68 -7.09 -5.99
C LYS A 100 -6.14 -7.46 -6.28
N GLN A 101 -6.89 -7.87 -5.25
CA GLN A 101 -8.31 -8.21 -5.37
C GLN A 101 -9.23 -6.99 -5.33
N LEU A 102 -8.88 -5.96 -4.55
CA LEU A 102 -9.73 -4.78 -4.33
C LEU A 102 -9.50 -3.67 -5.35
N THR A 103 -8.25 -3.36 -5.71
CA THR A 103 -7.92 -2.25 -6.62
C THR A 103 -8.64 -2.35 -7.98
N PRO A 104 -8.79 -3.53 -8.63
CA PRO A 104 -9.57 -3.64 -9.87
C PRO A 104 -11.06 -3.35 -9.72
N LYS A 105 -11.60 -3.38 -8.49
CA LYS A 105 -13.01 -3.07 -8.19
C LYS A 105 -13.23 -1.59 -7.89
N ILE A 106 -12.16 -0.78 -7.87
CA ILE A 106 -12.22 0.65 -7.63
C ILE A 106 -12.40 1.35 -8.97
N THR A 107 -13.56 1.95 -9.18
CA THR A 107 -13.92 2.68 -10.39
C THR A 107 -13.52 4.15 -10.34
N ASP A 108 -13.32 4.70 -9.13
CA ASP A 108 -12.89 6.08 -8.90
C ASP A 108 -12.03 6.14 -7.63
N ALA A 109 -10.70 6.14 -7.83
CA ALA A 109 -9.73 6.13 -6.75
C ALA A 109 -9.78 7.40 -5.88
N GLN A 110 -10.11 8.55 -6.47
CA GLN A 110 -10.21 9.81 -5.72
C GLN A 110 -11.42 9.75 -4.79
N SER A 111 -12.61 9.42 -5.30
CA SER A 111 -13.80 9.28 -4.45
C SER A 111 -13.66 8.19 -3.40
N TYR A 112 -12.89 7.14 -3.69
CA TYR A 112 -12.66 6.02 -2.77
C TYR A 112 -11.72 6.38 -1.63
N SER A 113 -10.62 7.09 -1.91
CA SER A 113 -9.68 7.57 -0.90
C SER A 113 -10.27 8.68 -0.02
N GLU A 114 -11.16 9.50 -0.55
CA GLU A 114 -11.88 10.57 0.18
C GLU A 114 -13.13 10.06 0.94
N VAL A 115 -13.02 8.87 1.55
CA VAL A 115 -14.12 8.25 2.29
C VAL A 115 -14.64 9.14 3.43
N LYS A 116 -15.97 9.27 3.52
CA LYS A 116 -16.61 10.07 4.58
C LYS A 116 -17.03 9.18 5.74
N ILE A 117 -16.42 9.45 6.89
CA ILE A 117 -16.67 8.76 8.15
C ILE A 117 -17.45 9.72 9.07
N PRO A 118 -18.76 9.54 9.23
CA PRO A 118 -19.52 10.35 10.19
C PRO A 118 -19.13 9.95 11.62
N ALA A 119 -19.25 10.89 12.58
CA ALA A 119 -18.93 10.60 13.98
C ALA A 119 -19.75 9.43 14.55
N THR A 120 -20.98 9.22 14.06
CA THR A 120 -21.86 8.11 14.44
C THR A 120 -21.35 6.74 13.98
N ALA A 121 -20.41 6.68 13.03
CA ALA A 121 -19.79 5.42 12.59
C ALA A 121 -18.64 4.98 13.51
N ILE A 122 -18.23 5.82 14.46
CA ILE A 122 -17.10 5.57 15.34
C ILE A 122 -17.63 5.28 16.73
N VAL A 123 -17.44 4.05 17.20
CA VAL A 123 -17.74 3.65 18.58
C VAL A 123 -16.42 3.53 19.32
N GLU A 124 -16.05 4.57 20.08
CA GLU A 124 -14.81 4.59 20.85
C GLU A 124 -15.06 4.30 22.34
N SER A 125 -14.24 3.42 22.92
CA SER A 125 -14.27 3.10 24.35
C SER A 125 -12.91 2.61 24.84
N ALA A 126 -12.38 3.25 25.88
CA ALA A 126 -11.17 2.83 26.62
C ALA A 126 -9.96 2.48 25.73
N GLY A 127 -9.63 3.33 24.74
CA GLY A 127 -8.50 3.10 23.84
C GLY A 127 -8.75 2.05 22.76
N LYS A 128 -10.01 1.68 22.54
CA LYS A 128 -10.48 0.89 21.40
C LYS A 128 -11.47 1.71 20.60
N ALA A 129 -11.49 1.52 19.29
CA ALA A 129 -12.50 2.11 18.42
C ALA A 129 -13.00 1.05 17.45
N GLU A 130 -14.31 1.00 17.23
CA GLU A 130 -14.93 0.21 16.17
C GLU A 130 -15.46 1.16 15.10
N ILE A 131 -15.12 0.88 13.84
CA ILE A 131 -15.59 1.63 12.68
C ILE A 131 -16.15 0.65 11.66
N SER A 132 -17.46 0.76 11.41
CA SER A 132 -18.17 -0.02 10.40
C SER A 132 -18.15 0.69 9.06
N SER A 133 -17.75 0.00 7.98
CA SER A 133 -17.83 0.56 6.63
C SER A 133 -19.28 0.73 6.16
N CYS A 134 -20.23 0.01 6.76
CA CYS A 134 -21.66 0.17 6.52
C CYS A 134 -22.25 1.47 7.09
N ALA A 135 -21.68 2.00 8.16
CA ALA A 135 -22.06 3.30 8.70
C ALA A 135 -21.37 4.48 7.98
N MET A 136 -20.52 4.20 6.97
CA MET A 136 -19.75 5.20 6.22
C MET A 136 -20.32 5.45 4.82
N THR A 137 -19.95 6.58 4.23
CA THR A 137 -20.19 6.83 2.80
C THR A 137 -18.94 6.48 2.00
N VAL A 138 -18.93 5.26 1.46
CA VAL A 138 -17.90 4.77 0.52
C VAL A 138 -18.40 4.97 -0.91
N LYS A 139 -17.55 5.51 -1.78
CA LYS A 139 -17.85 5.74 -3.21
C LYS A 139 -16.70 5.22 -4.06
N GLY A 140 -17.00 4.85 -5.30
CA GLY A 140 -15.96 4.49 -6.27
C GLY A 140 -15.29 3.14 -6.02
N GLY A 141 -15.81 2.29 -5.13
CA GLY A 141 -15.23 0.97 -4.85
C GLY A 141 -15.96 0.19 -3.75
N PRO A 142 -15.44 -1.00 -3.38
CA PRO A 142 -16.05 -1.89 -2.38
C PRO A 142 -15.84 -1.40 -0.94
N ARG A 143 -16.74 -1.74 -0.03
CA ARG A 143 -16.52 -1.50 1.40
C ARG A 143 -15.46 -2.46 1.95
N LEU A 144 -14.71 -1.99 2.95
CA LEU A 144 -13.65 -2.77 3.61
C LEU A 144 -14.11 -3.48 4.90
N GLY A 145 -15.42 -3.58 5.13
CA GLY A 145 -15.96 -4.24 6.32
C GLY A 145 -15.80 -3.45 7.62
N LYS A 146 -15.90 -4.16 8.74
CA LYS A 146 -15.83 -3.62 10.08
C LYS A 146 -14.41 -3.71 10.62
N LEU A 147 -13.91 -2.59 11.12
CA LEU A 147 -12.54 -2.44 11.60
C LEU A 147 -12.55 -2.19 13.10
N LEU A 148 -11.79 -3.00 13.84
CA LEU A 148 -11.49 -2.76 15.25
C LEU A 148 -10.09 -2.14 15.32
N LEU A 149 -9.97 -1.04 16.04
CA LEU A 149 -8.72 -0.32 16.24
C LEU A 149 -8.37 -0.30 17.71
N THR A 150 -7.07 -0.39 18.01
CA THR A 150 -6.54 -0.27 19.37
C THR A 150 -5.47 0.81 19.41
N LYS A 151 -5.59 1.70 20.39
CA LYS A 151 -4.60 2.73 20.68
C LYS A 151 -3.32 2.11 21.24
N GLN A 152 -2.20 2.46 20.64
CA GLN A 152 -0.86 2.02 21.02
C GLN A 152 -0.25 2.94 22.08
N GLN A 153 0.87 2.51 22.67
CA GLN A 153 1.56 3.23 23.75
C GLN A 153 2.08 4.61 23.31
N ASP A 154 2.42 4.76 22.03
CA ASP A 154 2.84 6.01 21.40
C ASP A 154 1.66 6.95 21.06
N GLY A 155 0.43 6.54 21.39
CA GLY A 155 -0.79 7.30 21.14
C GLY A 155 -1.39 7.09 19.75
N GLY A 156 -0.71 6.37 18.85
CA GLY A 156 -1.21 6.05 17.52
C GLY A 156 -2.24 4.93 17.52
N TRP A 157 -2.99 4.79 16.43
CA TRP A 157 -4.02 3.78 16.25
C TRP A 157 -3.57 2.75 15.21
N ILE A 158 -3.72 1.47 15.56
CA ILE A 158 -3.51 0.35 14.64
C ILE A 158 -4.80 -0.46 14.53
N ILE A 159 -5.05 -1.05 13.36
CA ILE A 159 -6.19 -1.93 13.16
C ILE A 159 -5.86 -3.28 13.80
N SER A 160 -6.58 -3.61 14.87
CA SER A 160 -6.36 -4.78 15.72
C SER A 160 -7.35 -5.91 15.45
N GLY A 161 -8.38 -5.68 14.64
CA GLY A 161 -9.29 -6.70 14.16
C GLY A 161 -10.02 -6.27 12.90
N HIS A 162 -10.50 -7.27 12.16
CA HIS A 162 -11.33 -7.09 10.98
C HIS A 162 -12.50 -8.10 11.02
N THR A 163 -13.64 -7.70 10.49
CA THR A 163 -14.78 -8.59 10.25
C THR A 163 -15.46 -8.20 8.95
N ALA A 164 -15.72 -9.18 8.08
CA ALA A 164 -16.50 -8.95 6.87
C ALA A 164 -17.90 -8.40 7.19
N GLU A 165 -18.33 -7.41 6.41
CA GLU A 165 -19.72 -6.92 6.42
C GLU A 165 -20.40 -7.26 5.08
N PRO A 166 -21.73 -7.47 5.07
CA PRO A 166 -22.48 -7.65 3.82
C PRO A 166 -22.26 -6.47 2.87
N ALA A 167 -22.12 -6.74 1.58
CA ALA A 167 -21.85 -5.70 0.57
C ALA A 167 -22.99 -4.65 0.50
N ASP A 168 -24.22 -5.07 0.76
CA ASP A 168 -25.43 -4.25 0.79
C ASP A 168 -25.73 -3.64 2.17
N CYS A 169 -24.93 -3.98 3.18
CA CYS A 169 -25.10 -3.56 4.56
C CYS A 169 -26.46 -3.91 5.17
N GLN A 170 -27.14 -4.92 4.64
CA GLN A 170 -28.36 -5.44 5.22
C GLN A 170 -28.00 -6.44 6.32
N GLY A 171 -28.25 -6.07 7.58
CA GLY A 171 -27.98 -6.91 8.75
C GLY A 171 -26.62 -6.68 9.43
N ALA A 172 -25.95 -5.56 9.14
CA ALA A 172 -24.75 -5.11 9.84
C ALA A 172 -25.05 -4.39 11.17
#